data_AF-A0A2L2WRT2-F1
#
_entry.id   AF-A0A2L2WRT2-F1
#
_cell.length_a   1.000
_cell.length_b   1.000
_cell.length_c   1.000
_cell.angle_alpha   90.00
_cell.angle_beta   90.00
_cell.angle_gamma   90.00
#
_symmetry.space_group_name_H-M   'P 1'
#
loop_
_entity.id
_entity.type
_entity.pdbx_description
1 polymer ?
#
loop_
_entity_poly.entity_id
_entity_poly.type
_entity_poly.pdbx_seq_one_letter_code
_entity_poly.pdbx_strand_id
1 'polypeptide(L)' 'MKIALSMKEVNPQETSRAYAFEMWMNAPMPMVTFFKTLNVSRLVKISRKSGMKFNM' A
#
# COMPACT_ATOMS: atom_id res chain seq x y z
N MET A 1 -18.46 3.00 -18.92
CA MET A 1 -18.56 1.90 -17.94
C MET A 1 -18.24 2.48 -16.56
N LYS A 2 -19.24 2.65 -15.67
CA LYS A 2 -19.01 3.13 -14.31
C LYS A 2 -18.60 1.93 -13.46
N ILE A 3 -17.38 1.94 -12.92
CA ILE A 3 -16.99 0.98 -11.87
C ILE A 3 -17.71 1.45 -10.60
N ALA A 4 -18.75 0.74 -10.19
CA ALA A 4 -19.30 0.90 -8.85
C ALA A 4 -18.35 0.17 -7.89
N LEU A 5 -17.54 0.94 -7.16
CA LEU A 5 -16.70 0.40 -6.09
C LEU A 5 -17.64 0.01 -4.94
N SER A 6 -17.80 -1.29 -4.68
CA SER A 6 -18.48 -1.76 -3.47
C SER A 6 -17.59 -1.51 -2.26
N MET A 7 -17.76 -0.35 -1.61
CA MET A 7 -17.13 -0.07 -0.32
C MET A 7 -17.90 -0.81 0.78
N LYS A 8 -17.19 -1.56 1.62
CA LYS A 8 -17.74 -2.07 2.88
C LYS A 8 -17.24 -1.18 4.00
N GLU A 9 -18.17 -0.57 4.72
CA GLU A 9 -17.85 0.13 5.96
C GLU A 9 -17.39 -0.88 7.03
N VAL A 10 -16.34 -0.53 7.77
CA VAL A 10 -15.76 -1.38 8.82
C VAL A 10 -15.66 -0.56 10.09
N ASN A 11 -16.28 -1.06 11.16
CA ASN A 11 -16.11 -0.52 12.50
C ASN A 11 -14.79 -1.03 13.10
N PRO A 12 -13.78 -0.17 13.38
CA PRO A 12 -12.49 -0.59 13.92
C PRO A 12 -12.58 -1.31 15.27
N GLN A 13 -13.61 -1.00 16.07
CA GLN A 13 -13.85 -1.56 17.40
C GLN A 13 -14.24 -3.05 17.36
N GLU A 14 -14.75 -3.52 16.23
CA GLU A 14 -15.10 -4.93 16.01
C GLU A 14 -13.93 -5.74 15.45
N THR A 15 -12.74 -5.15 15.37
CA THR A 15 -11.52 -5.80 14.83
C THR A 15 -10.50 -6.07 15.92
N SER A 16 -9.61 -7.04 15.67
CA SER A 16 -8.45 -7.29 16.53
C SER A 16 -7.46 -6.13 16.63
N ARG A 17 -7.64 -5.07 15.83
CA ARG A 17 -6.76 -3.89 15.76
C ARG A 17 -7.36 -2.65 16.43
N ALA A 18 -8.47 -2.78 17.17
CA ALA A 18 -9.14 -1.67 17.85
C ALA A 18 -8.16 -0.79 18.66
N TYR A 19 -7.32 -1.42 19.50
CA TYR A 19 -6.31 -0.71 20.29
C TYR A 19 -5.28 0.04 19.42
N ALA A 20 -4.75 -0.61 18.40
CA ALA A 20 -3.76 0.01 17.51
C ALA A 20 -4.37 1.18 16.73
N PHE A 21 -5.63 1.05 16.31
CA PHE A 21 -6.38 2.12 15.64
C PHE A 21 -6.53 3.35 16.56
N GLU A 22 -7.01 3.16 17.79
CA GLU A 22 -7.17 4.24 18.77
C GLU A 22 -5.83 4.94 19.07
N MET A 23 -4.77 4.17 19.28
CA MET A 23 -3.43 4.70 19.52
C MET A 23 -2.90 5.51 18.33
N TRP A 24 -3.11 5.03 17.10
CA TRP A 24 -2.66 5.72 15.88
C TRP A 24 -3.48 6.95 15.51
N MET A 25 -4.79 6.97 15.77
CA MET A 25 -5.60 8.16 15.52
C MET A 25 -5.18 9.36 16.37
N ASN A 26 -4.59 9.11 17.53
CA ASN A 26 -4.13 10.15 18.47
C ASN A 26 -2.61 10.39 18.42
N ALA A 27 -1.89 9.75 17.49
CA ALA A 27 -0.45 9.90 17.42
C ALA A 27 -0.05 11.27 16.83
N PRO A 28 1.00 11.92 17.34
CA PRO A 28 1.49 13.20 16.81
C PRO A 28 2.00 13.09 15.37
N MET A 29 2.37 11.88 14.94
CA MET A 29 2.78 11.55 13.58
C MET A 29 2.29 10.13 13.23
N PRO A 30 1.06 9.98 12.70
CA PRO A 30 0.42 8.67 12.53
C PRO A 30 0.95 7.87 11.33
N MET A 31 1.85 8.48 10.56
CA MET A 31 2.44 7.88 9.37
C MET A 31 3.95 7.76 9.53
N VAL A 32 4.48 6.64 9.06
CA VAL A 32 5.91 6.35 9.06
C VAL A 32 6.35 5.94 7.66
N THR A 33 7.56 6.34 7.25
CA THR A 33 8.12 6.00 5.95
C THR A 33 9.30 5.05 6.15
N PHE A 34 9.19 3.85 5.56
CA PHE A 34 10.25 2.86 5.54
C PHE A 34 10.91 2.82 4.15
N PHE A 35 12.24 2.68 4.12
CA PHE A 35 13.00 2.51 2.89
C PHE A 35 13.49 1.07 2.77
N LYS A 36 13.33 0.48 1.57
CA LYS A 36 13.86 -0.84 1.25
C LYS A 36 14.45 -0.85 -0.15
N THR A 37 15.69 -1.32 -0.26
CA THR A 37 16.31 -1.61 -1.56
C THR A 37 15.76 -2.93 -2.10
N LEU A 38 15.07 -2.85 -3.24
CA LEU A 38 14.57 -4.03 -3.95
C LEU A 38 15.50 -4.33 -5.14
N ASN A 39 15.84 -5.62 -5.31
CA ASN A 39 16.58 -6.04 -6.50
C ASN A 39 15.61 -6.14 -7.70
N VAL A 40 15.73 -5.20 -8.63
CA VAL A 40 14.87 -5.09 -9.81
C VAL A 40 15.51 -5.61 -11.10
N SER A 41 16.67 -6.29 -11.04
CA SER A 41 17.40 -6.74 -12.24
C SER A 41 16.55 -7.59 -13.19
N ARG A 42 15.65 -8.43 -12.66
CA ARG A 42 14.73 -9.24 -13.47
C ARG A 42 13.69 -8.37 -14.20
N LEU A 43 13.14 -7.36 -13.54
CA LEU A 43 12.15 -6.45 -14.13
C LEU A 43 12.76 -5.62 -15.26
N VAL A 44 13.98 -5.09 -15.05
CA VAL A 44 14.73 -4.38 -16.08
C VAL A 44 15.01 -5.27 -17.29
N LYS A 45 15.39 -6.54 -17.07
CA LYS A 45 15.63 -7.49 -18.17
C LYS A 45 14.35 -7.73 -19.00
N ILE A 46 13.20 -7.86 -18.36
CA ILE A 46 11.92 -8.07 -19.04
C ILE A 46 11.51 -6.82 -19.81
N SER A 47 11.57 -5.64 -19.18
CA SER A 47 11.29 -4.35 -19.83
C SER A 47 12.06 -4.17 -21.13
N ARG A 48 13.37 -4.48 -21.12
CA ARG A 48 14.22 -4.44 -22.32
C ARG A 48 13.78 -5.45 -23.38
N LYS A 49 13.41 -6.67 -22.99
CA LYS A 49 12.95 -7.71 -23.92
C LYS A 49 11.61 -7.40 -24.56
N SER A 50 10.70 -6.78 -23.82
CA SER A 50 9.34 -6.51 -24.26
C SER A 50 9.14 -5.11 -24.86
N GLY A 51 10.17 -4.26 -24.84
CA GLY A 51 10.05 -2.84 -25.23
C GLY A 51 9.15 -2.01 -24.29
N MET A 52 8.80 -2.53 -23.12
CA MET A 52 7.92 -1.83 -22.17
C MET A 52 8.74 -0.87 -21.31
N LYS A 53 8.27 0.37 -21.11
CA LYS A 53 8.93 1.36 -20.24
C LYS A 53 8.91 0.88 -18.78
N PHE A 54 10.09 0.75 -18.17
CA PHE A 54 10.22 0.53 -16.74
C PHE A 54 10.06 1.87 -16.01
N ASN A 55 8.84 2.18 -15.57
CA ASN A 55 8.58 3.32 -14.67
C ASN A 55 8.84 2.83 -13.25
N MET A 56 9.95 3.29 -12.68
CA MET A 56 10.18 3.26 -11.25
C MET A 56 9.23 4.23 -10.56
#